data_AF-A0A6M3J8V2-F1
#
_entry.id   AF-A0A6M3J8V2-F1
#
_cell.length_a   1.000
_cell.length_b   1.000
_cell.length_c   1.000
_cell.angle_alpha   90.00
_cell.angle_beta   90.00
_cell.angle_gamma   90.00
#
_symmetry.space_group_name_H-M   'P 1'
#
loop_
_entity.id
_entity.type
_entity.pdbx_description
1 polymer ?
#
loop_
_entity_poly.entity_id
_entity_poly.type
_entity_poly.pdbx_seq_one_letter_code
_entity_poly.pdbx_strand_id
1 'polypeptide(L)'
;MKTTTRNGCDANEEAALDAISRPPRVHNGTYTIESPAGGHRTFRISTERFGGAAGTPVEVKRVLSLLVGPENTADYLGFGFVDDAGIRIWKRYRSDGPGFRLFSVHARTTCREWTDHEKFAWMTWDLAVRGSDGELSSRGYRLLLLGTCVRCNRPLTTPESIDAGIGPVCAGRGR
;
A
#
# COMPACT_ATOMS: atom_id res chain seq x y z
N MET A 1 -4.25 -41.49 -41.22
CA MET A 1 -3.39 -40.47 -40.56
C MET A 1 -4.14 -39.93 -39.36
N LYS A 2 -3.68 -40.20 -38.14
CA LYS A 2 -4.30 -39.70 -36.90
C LYS A 2 -3.55 -38.44 -36.47
N THR A 3 -4.18 -37.29 -36.57
CA THR A 3 -3.69 -36.02 -36.04
C THR A 3 -3.88 -36.02 -34.52
N THR A 4 -2.78 -36.21 -33.79
CA THR A 4 -2.73 -36.11 -32.33
C THR A 4 -2.70 -34.63 -31.94
N THR A 5 -3.82 -34.09 -31.52
CA THR A 5 -3.93 -32.74 -30.97
C THR A 5 -3.32 -32.73 -29.56
N ARG A 6 -2.14 -32.13 -29.40
CA ARG A 6 -1.58 -31.78 -28.08
C ARG A 6 -2.33 -30.55 -27.56
N ASN A 7 -3.37 -30.77 -26.76
CA ASN A 7 -4.04 -29.71 -26.02
C ASN A 7 -3.94 -30.03 -24.53
N GLY A 8 -3.46 -29.09 -23.72
CA GLY A 8 -3.95 -28.99 -22.33
C GLY A 8 -2.99 -28.61 -21.21
N CYS A 9 -1.69 -28.38 -21.44
CA CYS A 9 -0.77 -28.09 -20.31
C CYS A 9 -0.16 -26.67 -20.32
N ASP A 10 -0.08 -26.00 -21.47
CA ASP A 10 0.74 -24.78 -21.59
C ASP A 10 0.02 -23.48 -21.19
N ALA A 11 -1.31 -23.51 -21.04
CA ALA A 11 -2.10 -22.31 -20.74
C ALA A 11 -1.87 -21.72 -19.34
N ASN A 12 -1.35 -22.52 -18.39
CA ASN A 12 -1.03 -22.04 -17.04
C ASN A 12 0.35 -21.39 -16.94
N GLU A 13 1.27 -21.67 -17.88
CA GLU A 13 2.64 -21.14 -17.84
C GLU A 13 2.71 -19.73 -18.46
N GLU A 14 2.00 -19.50 -19.58
CA GLU A 14 1.91 -18.16 -20.18
C GLU A 14 1.22 -17.15 -19.25
N ALA A 15 0.18 -17.56 -18.51
CA ALA A 15 -0.47 -16.70 -17.52
C ALA A 15 0.44 -16.34 -16.34
N ALA A 16 1.35 -17.24 -15.94
CA ALA A 16 2.33 -16.98 -14.90
C ALA A 16 3.42 -16.00 -15.36
N LEU A 17 3.87 -16.10 -16.62
CA LEU A 17 4.85 -15.18 -17.19
C LEU A 17 4.26 -13.77 -17.42
N ASP A 18 3.01 -13.65 -17.87
CA ASP A 18 2.32 -12.37 -18.02
C ASP A 18 2.14 -11.66 -16.66
N ALA A 19 1.85 -12.42 -15.60
CA ALA A 19 1.75 -11.89 -14.24
C ALA A 19 3.08 -11.35 -13.69
N ILE A 20 4.23 -11.91 -14.09
CA ILE A 20 5.55 -11.43 -13.67
C ILE A 20 5.95 -10.15 -14.41
N SER A 21 5.42 -9.91 -15.61
CA SER A 21 5.82 -8.78 -16.47
C SER A 21 5.10 -7.47 -16.18
N ARG A 22 3.95 -7.51 -15.49
CA ARG A 22 3.16 -6.30 -15.23
C ARG A 22 3.80 -5.48 -14.11
N PRO A 23 4.04 -4.18 -14.32
CA PRO A 23 4.53 -3.33 -13.24
C PRO A 23 3.49 -3.36 -12.11
N PRO A 24 3.94 -3.39 -10.84
CA PRO A 24 3.01 -3.45 -9.73
C PRO A 24 2.14 -2.20 -9.73
N ARG A 25 0.84 -2.39 -9.48
CA ARG A 25 -0.16 -1.30 -9.54
C ARG A 25 0.12 -0.17 -8.54
N VAL A 26 0.89 -0.45 -7.51
CA VAL A 26 1.31 0.52 -6.50
C VAL A 26 2.82 0.44 -6.37
N HIS A 27 3.52 1.57 -6.32
CA HIS A 27 4.99 1.59 -6.15
C HIS A 27 5.42 1.53 -4.69
N ASN A 28 6.70 1.31 -4.43
CA ASN A 28 7.25 1.51 -3.10
C ASN A 28 7.39 3.00 -2.83
N GLY A 29 7.20 3.39 -1.58
CA GLY A 29 7.26 4.79 -1.20
C GLY A 29 6.50 5.06 0.08
N THR A 30 6.46 6.33 0.45
CA THR A 30 5.65 6.81 1.56
C THR A 30 4.48 7.62 0.99
N TYR A 31 3.31 7.36 1.53
CA TYR A 31 2.02 7.85 1.08
C TYR A 31 1.34 8.56 2.24
N THR A 32 1.10 9.85 2.13
CA THR A 32 0.29 10.58 3.11
C THR A 32 -1.11 10.76 2.54
N ILE A 33 -2.11 10.22 3.23
CA ILE A 33 -3.52 10.42 2.92
C ILE A 33 -4.04 11.53 3.81
N GLU A 34 -4.56 12.58 3.19
CA GLU A 34 -5.23 13.67 3.87
C GLU A 34 -6.75 13.51 3.74
N SER A 35 -7.43 13.69 4.86
CA SER A 35 -8.88 13.69 4.98
C SER A 35 -9.43 15.09 4.70
N PRO A 36 -10.60 15.20 4.06
CA PRO A 36 -11.29 16.48 3.90
C PRO A 36 -11.65 17.13 5.25
N ALA A 37 -11.65 16.38 6.35
CA ALA A 37 -11.86 16.90 7.70
C ALA A 37 -10.60 17.50 8.36
N GLY A 38 -9.47 17.60 7.66
CA GLY A 38 -8.25 18.25 8.16
C GLY A 38 -7.30 17.34 8.96
N GLY A 39 -7.52 16.02 8.95
CA GLY A 39 -6.57 15.04 9.51
C GLY A 39 -5.75 14.34 8.42
N HIS A 40 -4.60 13.77 8.76
CA HIS A 40 -3.84 12.93 7.83
C HIS A 40 -3.32 11.64 8.48
N ARG A 41 -2.98 10.68 7.63
CA ARG A 41 -2.30 9.43 8.00
C ARG A 41 -1.22 9.12 6.99
N THR A 42 -0.07 8.65 7.47
CA THR A 42 1.09 8.34 6.64
C THR A 42 1.35 6.84 6.63
N PHE A 43 1.51 6.30 5.43
CA PHE A 43 1.72 4.90 5.15
C PHE A 43 3.04 4.71 4.41
N ARG A 44 3.70 3.57 4.62
CA ARG A 44 4.89 3.19 3.87
C ARG A 44 4.67 1.85 3.22
N ILE A 45 5.00 1.76 1.93
CA ILE A 45 5.08 0.50 1.20
C ILE A 45 6.56 0.24 0.92
N SER A 46 7.11 -0.77 1.58
CA SER A 46 8.50 -1.20 1.43
C SER A 46 8.57 -2.67 1.00
N THR A 47 9.61 -3.02 0.25
CA THR A 47 9.94 -4.41 -0.01
C THR A 47 10.79 -4.94 1.13
N GLU A 48 10.29 -5.96 1.83
CA GLU A 48 10.97 -6.61 2.94
C GLU A 48 11.34 -8.05 2.55
N ARG A 49 12.46 -8.53 3.09
CA ARG A 49 12.90 -9.92 2.94
C ARG A 49 12.52 -10.71 4.19
N PHE A 50 11.81 -11.81 3.99
CA PHE A 50 11.39 -12.74 5.03
C PHE A 50 12.13 -14.08 4.86
N GLY A 51 12.39 -14.78 5.96
CA GLY A 51 13.14 -16.04 5.94
C GLY A 51 14.65 -15.83 5.87
N GLY A 52 15.37 -16.76 5.24
CA GLY A 52 16.83 -16.72 5.13
C GLY A 52 17.62 -17.30 6.30
N ALA A 53 16.95 -17.91 7.29
CA ALA A 53 17.60 -18.84 8.19
C ALA A 53 18.04 -20.09 7.43
N ALA A 54 19.07 -20.80 7.92
CA ALA A 54 19.66 -21.95 7.24
C ALA A 54 18.57 -22.97 6.80
N GLY A 55 18.41 -23.11 5.48
CA GLY A 55 17.44 -24.03 4.86
C GLY A 55 16.07 -23.44 4.50
N THR A 56 15.76 -22.20 4.87
CA THR A 56 14.47 -21.55 4.52
C THR A 56 14.64 -20.61 3.32
N PRO A 57 13.86 -20.76 2.23
CA PRO A 57 13.87 -19.84 1.11
C PRO A 57 13.64 -18.40 1.56
N VAL A 58 14.37 -17.46 0.95
CA VAL A 58 14.14 -16.03 1.14
C VAL A 58 12.89 -15.64 0.36
N GLU A 59 11.86 -15.19 1.06
CA GLU A 59 10.64 -14.68 0.45
C GLU A 59 10.68 -13.15 0.44
N VAL A 60 10.49 -12.56 -0.73
CA VAL A 60 10.45 -11.10 -0.88
C VAL A 60 8.99 -10.67 -0.95
N LYS A 61 8.53 -9.89 0.03
CA LYS A 61 7.15 -9.38 0.09
C LYS A 61 7.14 -7.89 0.27
N ARG A 62 6.11 -7.24 -0.28
CA ARG A 62 5.87 -5.83 -0.04
C ARG A 62 4.96 -5.68 1.17
N VAL A 63 5.33 -4.79 2.08
CA VAL A 63 4.64 -4.59 3.36
C VAL A 63 4.07 -3.19 3.40
N LEU A 64 2.78 -3.10 3.71
CA LEU A 64 2.12 -1.85 4.07
C LEU A 64 2.28 -1.62 5.57
N SER A 65 2.82 -0.46 5.93
CA SER A 65 3.05 -0.04 7.31
C SER A 65 2.42 1.33 7.58
N LEU A 66 1.92 1.53 8.79
CA LEU A 66 1.36 2.81 9.27
C LEU A 66 2.40 3.53 10.14
N LEU A 67 2.59 4.84 9.95
CA LEU A 67 3.37 5.67 10.87
C LEU A 67 2.61 5.83 12.19
N VAL A 68 3.18 5.33 13.29
CA VAL A 68 2.54 5.31 14.62
C VAL A 68 3.27 6.17 15.65
N GLY A 69 4.48 6.65 15.35
CA GLY A 69 5.29 7.46 16.25
C GLY A 69 5.83 8.74 15.60
N PRO A 70 6.55 9.55 16.39
CA PRO A 70 7.06 10.84 15.94
C PRO A 70 8.24 10.73 14.96
N GLU A 71 8.97 9.60 14.93
CA GLU A 71 10.11 9.42 14.02
C GLU A 71 9.66 8.88 12.66
N ASN A 72 9.57 9.81 11.71
CA ASN A 72 9.09 9.62 10.34
C ASN A 72 9.87 8.58 9.51
N THR A 73 11.03 8.11 9.97
CA THR A 73 11.82 7.06 9.32
C THR A 73 11.66 5.67 9.94
N ALA A 74 11.44 5.60 11.26
CA ALA A 74 11.57 4.36 12.03
C ALA A 74 10.24 3.85 12.58
N ASP A 75 9.32 4.74 12.93
CA ASP A 75 8.14 4.39 13.73
C ASP A 75 6.98 3.86 12.89
N TYR A 76 7.26 2.87 12.05
CA TYR A 76 6.27 2.23 11.19
C TYR A 76 5.82 0.88 11.75
N LEU A 77 4.50 0.73 11.88
CA LEU A 77 3.86 -0.53 12.23
C LEU A 77 3.37 -1.24 10.98
N GLY A 78 4.05 -2.32 10.58
CA GLY A 78 3.58 -3.20 9.49
C GLY A 78 2.25 -3.87 9.84
N PHE A 79 1.32 -3.89 8.89
CA PHE A 79 -0.01 -4.48 9.12
C PHE A 79 -0.63 -5.24 7.93
N GLY A 80 0.00 -5.22 6.75
CA GLY A 80 -0.48 -5.98 5.61
C GLY A 80 0.58 -6.23 4.57
N PHE A 81 0.32 -7.21 3.70
CA PHE A 81 1.11 -7.43 2.48
C PHE A 81 0.45 -6.76 1.29
N VAL A 82 1.26 -6.24 0.36
CA VAL A 82 0.80 -5.63 -0.89
C VAL A 82 1.21 -6.53 -2.05
N ASP A 83 0.26 -6.87 -2.90
CA ASP A 83 0.46 -7.57 -4.17
C ASP A 83 -0.34 -6.89 -5.29
N ASP A 84 -0.25 -7.40 -6.52
CA ASP A 84 -0.95 -6.81 -7.68
C ASP A 84 -2.46 -6.98 -7.61
N ALA A 85 -2.91 -7.91 -6.76
CA ALA A 85 -4.29 -8.14 -6.40
C ALA A 85 -4.69 -7.40 -5.12
N GLY A 86 -3.94 -6.42 -4.63
CA GLY A 86 -4.38 -5.59 -3.53
C GLY A 86 -3.62 -5.79 -2.23
N ILE A 87 -4.30 -5.46 -1.13
CA ILE A 87 -3.69 -5.41 0.19
C ILE A 87 -4.28 -6.51 1.07
N ARG A 88 -3.41 -7.41 1.54
CA ARG A 88 -3.76 -8.53 2.42
C ARG A 88 -3.33 -8.24 3.84
N ILE A 89 -4.28 -7.81 4.66
CA ILE A 89 -4.06 -7.44 6.05
C ILE A 89 -3.65 -8.67 6.88
N TRP A 90 -2.80 -8.52 7.87
CA TRP A 90 -2.40 -9.64 8.74
C TRP A 90 -3.54 -10.06 9.68
N LYS A 91 -3.59 -11.35 10.04
CA LYS A 91 -4.70 -11.93 10.82
C LYS A 91 -5.02 -11.13 12.10
N ARG A 92 -3.99 -10.67 12.81
CA ARG A 92 -4.13 -9.89 14.06
C ARG A 92 -4.79 -8.51 13.91
N TYR A 93 -4.87 -7.99 12.69
CA TYR A 93 -5.46 -6.68 12.38
C TYR A 93 -6.76 -6.80 11.59
N ARG A 94 -7.23 -8.01 11.30
CA ARG A 94 -8.54 -8.25 10.69
C ARG A 94 -9.56 -8.36 11.80
N SER A 95 -10.80 -7.96 11.52
CA SER A 95 -11.93 -8.40 12.34
C SER A 95 -12.00 -9.94 12.33
N ASP A 96 -12.69 -10.57 13.29
CA ASP A 96 -12.97 -12.02 13.26
C ASP A 96 -13.99 -12.36 12.17
N GLY A 97 -13.59 -13.16 11.19
CA GLY A 97 -14.40 -13.52 10.01
C GLY A 97 -13.55 -13.94 8.80
N PRO A 98 -14.15 -14.56 7.77
CA PRO A 98 -13.42 -15.03 6.59
C PRO A 98 -12.65 -13.84 5.98
N GLY A 99 -11.36 -14.04 5.70
CA GLY A 99 -10.45 -12.97 5.31
C GLY A 99 -11.00 -12.15 4.14
N PHE A 100 -11.25 -10.87 4.41
CA PHE A 100 -11.74 -9.91 3.42
C PHE A 100 -10.70 -9.76 2.30
N ARG A 101 -11.09 -10.06 1.05
CA ARG A 101 -10.37 -9.61 -0.14
C ARG A 101 -11.06 -8.34 -0.64
N LEU A 102 -10.29 -7.28 -0.84
CA LEU A 102 -10.72 -5.91 -1.17
C LEU A 102 -11.50 -5.70 -2.49
N PHE A 103 -11.97 -6.78 -3.15
CA PHE A 103 -12.61 -6.71 -4.47
C PHE A 103 -14.11 -6.97 -4.50
N SER A 104 -14.74 -7.34 -3.39
CA SER A 104 -16.18 -7.55 -3.39
C SER A 104 -16.91 -6.22 -3.18
N VAL A 105 -17.25 -5.57 -4.29
CA VAL A 105 -18.17 -4.41 -4.39
C VAL A 105 -19.55 -4.67 -3.76
N HIS A 106 -19.82 -5.91 -3.33
CA HIS A 106 -21.01 -6.35 -2.60
C HIS A 106 -20.87 -6.33 -1.07
N ALA A 107 -19.86 -5.64 -0.51
CA ALA A 107 -19.71 -5.47 0.94
C ALA A 107 -20.84 -4.65 1.63
N ARG A 108 -21.96 -4.37 0.95
CA ARG A 108 -23.16 -3.78 1.56
C ARG A 108 -24.02 -4.80 2.32
N THR A 109 -23.84 -6.10 2.09
CA THR A 109 -24.78 -7.13 2.59
C THR A 109 -24.36 -7.78 3.91
N THR A 110 -23.18 -7.50 4.43
CA THR A 110 -22.82 -7.85 5.80
C THR A 110 -22.36 -6.59 6.51
N CYS A 111 -23.20 -6.08 7.41
CA CYS A 111 -22.92 -4.96 8.32
C CYS A 111 -21.82 -5.34 9.32
N ARG A 112 -20.64 -5.67 8.82
CA ARG A 112 -19.48 -6.00 9.62
C ARG A 112 -18.65 -4.74 9.77
N GLU A 113 -18.37 -4.38 11.00
CA GLU A 113 -17.54 -3.23 11.30
C GLU A 113 -16.10 -3.50 10.84
N TRP A 114 -15.59 -2.63 9.98
CA TRP A 114 -14.22 -2.69 9.52
C TRP A 114 -13.31 -2.20 10.63
N THR A 115 -12.22 -2.92 10.85
CA THR A 115 -11.11 -2.40 11.66
C THR A 115 -10.52 -1.15 10.99
N ASP A 116 -9.83 -0.33 11.78
CA ASP A 116 -9.14 0.84 11.24
C ASP A 116 -8.09 0.45 10.20
N HIS A 117 -7.39 -0.67 10.39
CA HIS A 117 -6.41 -1.19 9.43
C HIS A 117 -7.06 -1.60 8.10
N GLU A 118 -8.27 -2.16 8.13
CA GLU A 118 -9.05 -2.47 6.92
C GLU A 118 -9.45 -1.21 6.17
N LYS A 119 -9.94 -0.18 6.88
CA LYS A 119 -10.23 1.13 6.30
C LYS A 119 -8.97 1.73 5.68
N PHE A 120 -7.85 1.73 6.40
CA PHE A 120 -6.58 2.30 5.92
C PHE A 120 -6.03 1.57 4.70
N ALA A 121 -6.08 0.24 4.67
CA ALA A 121 -5.67 -0.55 3.51
C ALA A 121 -6.54 -0.24 2.29
N TRP A 122 -7.86 -0.18 2.47
CA TRP A 122 -8.78 0.20 1.39
C TRP A 122 -8.50 1.61 0.88
N MET A 123 -8.35 2.58 1.79
CA MET A 123 -8.09 3.96 1.42
C MET A 123 -6.78 4.11 0.64
N THR A 124 -5.72 3.44 1.10
CA THR A 124 -4.42 3.46 0.43
C THR A 124 -4.53 2.85 -0.95
N TRP A 125 -5.22 1.71 -1.10
CA TRP A 125 -5.37 1.04 -2.38
C TRP A 125 -6.22 1.84 -3.37
N ASP A 126 -7.37 2.35 -2.95
CA ASP A 126 -8.28 3.14 -3.80
C ASP A 126 -7.54 4.36 -4.36
N LEU A 127 -6.90 5.14 -3.49
CA LEU A 127 -6.20 6.34 -3.92
C LEU A 127 -4.93 6.03 -4.72
N ALA A 128 -4.14 5.02 -4.34
CA ALA A 128 -2.87 4.75 -5.01
C ALA A 128 -3.05 4.08 -6.39
N VAL A 129 -4.11 3.27 -6.57
CA VAL A 129 -4.34 2.54 -7.83
C VAL A 129 -5.31 3.27 -8.74
N ARG A 130 -6.37 3.88 -8.20
CA ARG A 130 -7.38 4.58 -9.01
C ARG A 130 -7.12 6.07 -9.14
N GLY A 131 -6.29 6.65 -8.27
CA GLY A 131 -5.94 8.07 -8.34
C GLY A 131 -7.18 8.97 -8.27
N SER A 132 -7.29 9.90 -9.22
CA SER A 132 -8.40 10.84 -9.36
C SER A 132 -9.75 10.17 -9.65
N ASP A 133 -9.73 8.96 -10.20
CA ASP A 133 -10.94 8.21 -10.56
C ASP A 133 -11.47 7.37 -9.39
N GLY A 134 -10.80 7.44 -8.23
CA GLY A 134 -11.18 6.74 -7.00
C GLY A 134 -12.41 7.33 -6.30
N GLU A 135 -13.14 6.49 -5.57
CA GLU A 135 -14.31 6.89 -4.79
C GLU A 135 -13.92 7.92 -3.71
N LEU A 136 -12.73 7.75 -3.12
CA LEU A 136 -12.25 8.65 -2.08
C LEU A 136 -11.79 10.00 -2.61
N SER A 137 -11.20 10.04 -3.81
CA SER A 137 -10.80 11.32 -4.41
C SER A 137 -12.03 12.20 -4.67
N SER A 138 -13.13 11.60 -5.15
CA SER A 138 -14.42 12.29 -5.31
C SER A 138 -15.02 12.80 -4.00
N ARG A 139 -14.60 12.24 -2.85
CA ARG A 139 -15.00 12.70 -1.51
C ARG A 139 -14.03 13.71 -0.90
N GLY A 140 -13.03 14.18 -1.66
CA GLY A 140 -12.07 15.19 -1.21
C GLY A 140 -10.86 14.64 -0.44
N TYR A 141 -10.65 13.32 -0.42
CA TYR A 141 -9.40 12.77 0.09
C TYR A 141 -8.27 13.03 -0.91
N ARG A 142 -7.09 13.40 -0.40
CA ARG A 142 -5.89 13.62 -1.20
C ARG A 142 -4.83 12.58 -0.87
N LEU A 143 -4.16 12.08 -1.90
CA LEU A 143 -2.97 11.24 -1.75
C LEU A 143 -1.75 12.05 -2.13
N LEU A 144 -0.85 12.20 -1.17
CA LEU A 144 0.42 12.89 -1.33
C LEU A 144 1.52 11.82 -1.35
N LEU A 145 2.22 11.70 -2.46
CA LEU A 145 3.42 10.88 -2.54
C LEU A 145 4.57 11.67 -1.92
N LEU A 146 5.29 11.04 -0.99
CA LEU A 146 6.27 11.72 -0.17
C LEU A 146 7.39 12.37 -1.00
N GLY A 147 7.60 13.66 -0.76
CA GLY A 147 8.80 14.40 -1.16
C GLY A 147 9.88 14.34 -0.09
N THR A 148 11.13 14.58 -0.48
CA THR A 148 12.25 14.76 0.46
C THR A 148 12.48 16.24 0.72
N CYS A 149 12.87 16.59 1.95
CA CYS A 149 13.25 17.96 2.29
C CYS A 149 14.39 18.43 1.39
N VAL A 150 14.21 19.53 0.66
CA VAL A 150 15.24 20.08 -0.24
C VAL A 150 16.56 20.45 0.47
N ARG A 151 16.53 20.63 1.80
CA ARG A 151 17.72 21.04 2.58
C ARG A 151 18.45 19.89 3.25
N CYS A 152 17.73 18.97 3.90
CA CYS A 152 18.34 17.89 4.69
C CYS A 152 18.07 16.49 4.13
N ASN A 153 17.35 16.38 3.01
CA ASN A 153 16.95 15.15 2.35
C ASN A 153 16.17 14.16 3.25
N ARG A 154 15.65 14.62 4.39
CA ARG A 154 14.77 13.81 5.26
C ARG A 154 13.37 13.70 4.64
N PRO A 155 12.67 12.57 4.84
CA PRO A 155 11.33 12.39 4.30
C PRO A 155 10.30 13.34 4.93
N LEU A 156 9.41 13.90 4.11
CA LEU A 156 8.35 14.82 4.53
C LEU A 156 7.02 14.08 4.67
N THR A 157 6.50 13.98 5.89
CA THR A 157 5.29 13.17 6.15
C THR A 157 4.02 14.02 6.31
N THR A 158 4.14 15.30 6.66
CA THR A 158 2.98 16.18 6.80
C THR A 158 2.61 16.85 5.47
N PRO A 159 1.32 17.09 5.19
CA PRO A 159 0.87 17.76 3.98
C PRO A 159 1.57 19.11 3.75
N GLU A 160 1.68 19.93 4.79
CA GLU A 160 2.26 21.26 4.72
C GLU A 160 3.75 21.19 4.36
N SER A 161 4.46 20.20 4.90
CA SER A 161 5.88 20.00 4.58
C SER A 161 6.06 19.51 3.15
N ILE A 162 5.21 18.59 2.70
CA ILE A 162 5.25 18.04 1.34
C ILE A 162 4.99 19.16 0.32
N ASP A 163 3.96 19.98 0.54
CA ASP A 163 3.62 21.11 -0.33
C ASP A 163 4.72 22.17 -0.36
N ALA A 164 5.34 22.47 0.79
CA ALA A 164 6.45 23.43 0.87
C ALA A 164 7.79 22.86 0.35
N GLY A 165 7.92 21.55 0.20
CA GLY A 165 9.17 20.86 -0.15
C GLY A 165 10.28 20.98 0.92
N ILE A 166 9.98 21.51 2.11
CA ILE A 166 10.95 21.75 3.18
C ILE A 166 10.41 21.24 4.52
N GLY A 167 11.24 20.51 5.26
CA GLY A 167 10.87 19.96 6.56
C GLY A 167 10.78 21.04 7.64
N PRO A 168 9.97 20.84 8.69
CA PRO A 168 9.68 21.86 9.70
C PRO A 168 10.93 22.32 10.46
N VAL A 169 11.86 21.40 10.75
CA VAL A 169 13.15 21.72 11.38
C VAL A 169 14.02 22.60 10.47
N CYS A 170 13.93 22.43 9.15
CA CYS A 170 14.70 23.20 8.18
C CYS A 170 14.06 24.55 7.87
N ALA A 171 12.74 24.67 7.96
CA ALA A 171 12.01 25.93 7.78
C ALA A 171 12.36 26.96 8.86
N GLY A 172 12.53 26.53 10.12
CA GLY A 172 12.89 27.42 11.23
C GLY A 172 14.36 27.86 11.27
N ARG A 173 15.24 27.21 10.51
CA ARG A 173 16.63 27.63 10.35
C ARG A 173 16.67 28.59 9.17
N GLY A 174 16.63 29.89 9.41
CA GLY A 174 16.78 30.91 8.35
C GLY A 174 17.97 30.61 7.41
N ARG A 175 17.89 31.14 6.18
CA ARG A 175 18.93 30.94 5.16
C ARG A 175 20.26 31.54 5.59
#